data_AF-A0A2V5HX50-F1
#
_entry.id   AF-A0A2V5HX50-F1
#
_cell.length_a   1.000
_cell.length_b   1.000
_cell.length_c   1.000
_cell.angle_alpha   90.00
_cell.angle_beta   90.00
_cell.angle_gamma   90.00
#
_symmetry.space_group_name_H-M   'P 1'
#
loop_
_entity.id
_entity.type
_entity.pdbx_description
1 polymer ?
#
loop_
_entity_poly.entity_id
_entity_poly.type
_entity_poly.pdbx_seq_one_letter_code
_entity_poly.pdbx_strand_id
1 'polypeptide(L)'
;MPCLKDPKEIERGSFAKRALACTPLVACYAYANVSMDSVLAGLRPLMGSLLQSGSWTASNGEVLRLAEPLYNIPLLDKTFGALVTCFLPSISGSDGLSHAQMLSFMADLGPIYGIWLLESGRRAHSWVEILL
;
A
#
# COMPACT_ATOMS: atom_id res chain seq x y z
N MET A 1 10.99 -2.73 -17.80
CA MET A 1 11.62 -3.32 -16.59
C MET A 1 12.57 -2.28 -16.03
N PRO A 2 12.58 -2.02 -14.70
CA PRO A 2 13.56 -1.12 -14.11
C PRO A 2 14.95 -1.68 -14.41
N CYS A 3 15.86 -0.84 -14.89
CA CYS A 3 17.22 -1.23 -15.25
C CYS A 3 17.88 -1.94 -14.06
N LEU A 4 18.04 -3.27 -14.17
CA LEU A 4 18.89 -4.05 -13.30
C LEU A 4 20.32 -3.57 -13.52
N LYS A 5 20.78 -2.64 -12.69
CA LYS A 5 22.20 -2.29 -12.60
C LYS A 5 22.98 -3.56 -12.31
N ASP A 6 24.11 -3.74 -13.00
CA ASP A 6 25.07 -4.77 -12.69
C ASP A 6 25.41 -4.71 -11.19
N PRO A 7 25.35 -5.84 -10.45
CA PRO A 7 25.54 -5.85 -9.00
C PRO A 7 26.92 -5.32 -8.57
N LYS A 8 27.89 -5.29 -9.50
CA LYS A 8 29.23 -4.75 -9.30
C LYS A 8 29.30 -3.21 -9.30
N GLU A 9 28.30 -2.51 -9.84
CA GLU A 9 28.27 -1.04 -9.91
C GLU A 9 27.54 -0.39 -8.72
N ILE A 10 26.96 -1.20 -7.82
CA ILE A 10 26.21 -0.75 -6.64
C ILE A 10 27.16 -0.34 -5.50
N GLU A 11 28.43 -0.74 -5.55
CA GLU A 11 29.46 -0.35 -4.59
C GLU A 11 30.30 0.84 -5.07
N ARG A 12 29.88 2.06 -4.68
CA ARG A 12 30.78 3.20 -4.29
C ARG A 12 30.05 4.52 -3.99
N GLY A 13 28.76 4.49 -3.68
CA GLY A 13 28.10 5.64 -3.03
C GLY A 13 28.29 5.58 -1.52
N SER A 14 28.97 6.56 -0.92
CA SER A 14 29.11 6.68 0.55
C SER A 14 27.76 6.45 1.23
N PHE A 15 27.69 5.47 2.15
CA PHE A 15 26.48 5.08 2.88
C PHE A 15 25.75 6.30 3.46
N ALA A 16 26.50 7.30 3.92
CA ALA A 16 25.98 8.57 4.41
C ALA A 16 25.14 9.32 3.37
N LYS A 17 25.57 9.39 2.09
CA LYS A 17 24.78 10.05 1.02
C LYS A 17 23.49 9.29 0.71
N ARG A 18 23.51 7.96 0.78
CA ARG A 18 22.30 7.13 0.60
C ARG A 18 21.35 7.28 1.78
N ALA A 19 21.86 7.31 3.01
CA ALA A 19 21.07 7.57 4.21
C ALA A 19 20.42 8.97 4.18
N LEU A 20 21.16 10.00 3.76
CA LEU A 20 20.65 11.37 3.59
C LEU A 20 19.57 11.44 2.50
N ALA A 21 19.78 10.74 1.37
CA ALA A 21 18.79 10.66 0.30
C ALA A 21 17.52 9.89 0.70
N CYS A 22 17.64 8.90 1.59
CA CYS A 22 16.50 8.15 2.12
C CYS A 22 15.80 8.85 3.31
N THR A 23 16.39 9.90 3.88
CA THR A 23 15.83 10.62 5.04
C THR A 23 14.39 11.10 4.83
N PRO A 24 14.02 11.73 3.69
CA PRO A 24 12.63 12.12 3.46
C PRO A 24 11.67 10.92 3.37
N LEU A 25 12.11 9.78 2.82
CA LEU A 25 11.29 8.56 2.77
C LEU A 25 11.06 7.98 4.17
N VAL A 26 12.11 7.97 5.01
CA VAL A 26 12.00 7.53 6.41
C VAL A 26 11.10 8.47 7.21
N ALA A 27 11.19 9.78 6.98
CA ALA A 27 10.31 10.77 7.61
C ALA A 27 8.85 10.59 7.17
N CYS A 28 8.59 10.39 5.87
CA CYS A 28 7.25 10.06 5.37
C CYS A 28 6.72 8.76 5.96
N TYR A 29 7.57 7.73 6.07
CA TYR A 29 7.18 6.46 6.70
C TYR A 29 6.85 6.63 8.19
N ALA A 30 7.66 7.36 8.94
CA ALA A 30 7.39 7.65 10.34
C ALA A 30 6.08 8.44 10.51
N TYR A 31 5.87 9.47 9.68
CA TYR A 31 4.63 10.24 9.68
C TYR A 31 3.40 9.39 9.30
N ALA A 32 3.54 8.51 8.31
CA ALA A 32 2.49 7.58 7.92
C ALA A 32 2.11 6.61 9.06
N ASN A 33 3.09 6.12 9.84
CA ASN A 33 2.80 5.28 11.00
C ASN A 33 2.01 6.06 12.07
N VAL A 34 2.43 7.31 12.37
CA VAL A 34 1.73 8.16 13.34
C VAL A 34 0.31 8.50 12.87
N SER A 35 0.14 8.83 11.59
CA SER A 35 -1.19 9.16 11.05
C SER A 35 -2.09 7.92 11.00
N MET A 36 -1.56 6.76 10.59
CA MET A 36 -2.31 5.50 10.60
C MET A 36 -2.79 5.12 12.00
N ASP A 37 -2.00 5.33 13.05
CA ASP A 37 -2.40 4.98 14.42
C ASP A 37 -3.64 5.78 14.88
N SER A 38 -3.71 7.07 14.50
CA SER A 38 -4.87 7.92 14.80
C SER A 38 -6.13 7.52 14.02
N VAL A 39 -5.98 7.10 12.76
CA VAL A 39 -7.07 6.63 11.91
C VAL A 39 -7.54 5.24 12.35
N LEU A 40 -6.61 4.35 12.72
CA LEU A 40 -6.88 3.02 13.24
C LEU A 40 -7.62 3.07 14.58
N ALA A 41 -7.32 4.05 15.43
CA ALA A 41 -8.08 4.29 16.65
C ALA A 41 -9.55 4.66 16.38
N GLY A 42 -9.82 5.41 15.30
CA GLY A 42 -11.19 5.73 14.85
C GLY A 42 -11.92 4.56 14.19
N LEU A 43 -11.20 3.68 13.50
CA LEU A 43 -11.74 2.49 12.83
C LEU A 43 -11.91 1.28 13.76
N ARG A 44 -11.24 1.26 14.92
CA ARG A 44 -11.35 0.20 15.94
C ARG A 44 -12.79 -0.24 16.27
N PRO A 45 -13.76 0.65 16.53
CA PRO A 45 -15.13 0.22 16.85
C PRO A 45 -15.84 -0.46 15.67
N LEU A 46 -15.56 -0.04 14.43
CA LEU A 46 -16.10 -0.67 13.21
C LEU A 46 -15.46 -2.04 12.95
N MET A 47 -14.14 -2.13 13.12
CA MET A 47 -13.43 -3.42 13.07
C MET A 47 -13.91 -4.35 14.18
N GLY A 48 -14.17 -3.81 15.38
CA GLY A 48 -14.68 -4.57 16.52
C GLY A 48 -16.05 -5.18 16.25
N SER A 49 -16.99 -4.44 15.67
CA SER A 49 -18.31 -4.96 15.33
C SER A 49 -18.26 -6.00 14.20
N LEU A 50 -17.42 -5.80 13.18
CA LEU A 50 -17.19 -6.77 12.10
C LEU A 50 -16.55 -8.06 12.61
N LEU A 51 -15.53 -7.95 13.47
CA LEU A 51 -14.87 -9.10 14.10
C LEU A 51 -15.81 -9.86 15.05
N GLN A 52 -16.68 -9.16 15.78
CA GLN A 52 -17.68 -9.78 16.65
C GLN A 52 -18.82 -10.47 15.88
N SER A 53 -19.26 -9.88 14.77
CA SER A 53 -20.29 -10.46 13.91
C SER A 53 -19.80 -11.69 13.15
N GLY A 54 -18.48 -11.74 12.83
CA GLY A 54 -17.86 -12.84 12.08
C GLY A 54 -18.43 -13.04 10.68
N SER A 55 -19.27 -12.10 10.22
CA SER A 55 -20.02 -12.13 8.98
C SER A 55 -20.14 -10.73 8.41
N TRP A 56 -20.07 -10.65 7.09
CA TRP A 56 -20.16 -9.43 6.31
C TRP A 56 -21.29 -9.57 5.30
N THR A 57 -22.10 -8.53 5.13
CA THR A 57 -23.21 -8.51 4.18
C THR A 57 -22.88 -7.60 3.01
N ALA A 58 -22.93 -8.16 1.81
CA ALA A 58 -22.76 -7.43 0.57
C ALA A 58 -23.95 -6.52 0.28
N SER A 59 -23.74 -5.55 -0.61
CA SER A 59 -24.79 -4.64 -1.08
C SER A 59 -25.94 -5.34 -1.80
N ASN A 60 -25.72 -6.54 -2.33
CA ASN A 60 -26.73 -7.41 -2.94
C ASN A 60 -27.49 -8.27 -1.91
N GLY A 61 -27.13 -8.21 -0.62
CA GLY A 61 -27.73 -8.99 0.46
C GLY A 61 -27.06 -10.34 0.74
N GLU A 62 -26.03 -10.74 -0.01
CA GLU A 62 -25.27 -11.97 0.26
C GLU A 62 -24.45 -11.82 1.54
N VAL A 63 -24.48 -12.84 2.40
CA VAL A 63 -23.75 -12.85 3.67
C VAL A 63 -22.54 -13.75 3.54
N LEU A 64 -21.34 -13.16 3.63
CA LEU A 64 -20.07 -13.87 3.67
C LEU A 64 -19.63 -14.06 5.12
N ARG A 65 -19.30 -15.30 5.50
CA ARG A 65 -18.72 -15.59 6.82
C ARG A 65 -17.22 -15.37 6.79
N LEU A 66 -16.75 -14.36 7.49
CA LEU A 66 -15.34 -13.98 7.56
C LEU A 66 -14.52 -14.91 8.46
N ALA A 67 -15.18 -15.63 9.37
CA ALA A 67 -14.54 -16.59 10.27
C ALA A 67 -14.27 -17.95 9.61
N GLU A 68 -14.84 -18.22 8.44
CA GLU A 68 -14.65 -19.48 7.72
C GLU A 68 -13.37 -19.44 6.85
N PRO A 69 -12.62 -20.56 6.76
CA PRO A 69 -11.42 -20.62 5.93
C PRO A 69 -11.80 -20.46 4.44
N LEU A 70 -11.14 -19.53 3.75
CA LEU A 70 -11.43 -19.19 2.36
C LEU A 70 -10.74 -20.18 1.39
N TYR A 71 -9.50 -20.53 1.71
CA TYR A 71 -8.62 -21.36 0.88
C TYR A 71 -8.39 -22.75 1.46
N ASN A 72 -8.81 -22.99 2.71
CA ASN A 72 -8.53 -24.22 3.47
C ASN A 72 -7.03 -24.49 3.63
N ILE A 73 -6.21 -23.45 3.55
CA ILE A 73 -4.76 -23.50 3.73
C ILE A 73 -4.43 -22.54 4.87
N PRO A 74 -3.98 -23.03 6.04
CA PRO A 74 -3.91 -22.22 7.26
C PRO A 74 -2.98 -21.00 7.15
N LEU A 75 -1.91 -21.10 6.35
CA LEU A 75 -1.05 -19.96 6.07
C LEU A 75 -1.80 -18.87 5.27
N LEU A 76 -2.46 -19.30 4.20
CA LEU A 76 -3.14 -18.42 3.26
C LEU A 76 -4.36 -17.77 3.93
N ASP A 77 -5.13 -18.55 4.69
CA ASP A 77 -6.30 -18.05 5.41
C ASP A 77 -5.91 -17.06 6.52
N LYS A 78 -4.77 -17.28 7.21
CA LYS A 78 -4.30 -16.34 8.23
C LYS A 78 -3.84 -15.01 7.62
N THR A 79 -3.15 -15.05 6.48
CA THR A 79 -2.66 -13.84 5.82
C THR A 79 -3.78 -13.11 5.08
N PHE A 80 -4.53 -13.82 4.25
CA PHE A 80 -5.59 -13.23 3.41
C PHE A 80 -6.87 -12.99 4.18
N GLY A 81 -7.20 -13.78 5.21
CA GLY A 81 -8.41 -13.57 6.01
C GLY A 81 -8.41 -12.20 6.71
N ALA A 82 -7.26 -11.77 7.23
CA ALA A 82 -7.10 -10.43 7.81
C ALA A 82 -7.23 -9.34 6.73
N LEU A 83 -6.62 -9.54 5.56
CA LEU A 83 -6.69 -8.60 4.44
C LEU A 83 -8.13 -8.47 3.92
N VAL A 84 -8.81 -9.58 3.68
CA VAL A 84 -10.21 -9.61 3.25
C VAL A 84 -11.07 -8.91 4.29
N THR A 85 -10.98 -9.27 5.57
CA THR A 85 -11.78 -8.63 6.62
C THR A 85 -11.61 -7.11 6.67
N CYS A 86 -10.39 -6.60 6.46
CA CYS A 86 -10.12 -5.16 6.54
C CYS A 86 -10.48 -4.40 5.25
N PHE A 87 -10.22 -5.00 4.07
CA PHE A 87 -10.34 -4.31 2.79
C PHE A 87 -11.64 -4.60 2.05
N LEU A 88 -12.35 -5.69 2.37
CA LEU A 88 -13.60 -6.05 1.72
C LEU A 88 -14.65 -4.93 1.77
N PRO A 89 -14.83 -4.17 2.89
CA PRO A 89 -15.76 -3.04 2.90
C PRO A 89 -15.38 -1.93 1.92
N SER A 90 -14.07 -1.62 1.84
CA SER A 90 -13.54 -0.58 0.96
C SER A 90 -13.52 -0.98 -0.52
N ILE A 91 -13.40 -2.26 -0.84
CA ILE A 91 -13.37 -2.75 -2.24
C ILE A 91 -14.80 -2.94 -2.77
N SER A 92 -15.69 -3.50 -1.95
CA SER A 92 -17.07 -3.82 -2.34
C SER A 92 -18.00 -2.61 -2.34
N GLY A 93 -17.61 -1.51 -1.68
CA GLY A 93 -18.46 -0.32 -1.55
C GLY A 93 -19.53 -0.43 -0.47
N SER A 94 -19.49 -1.45 0.40
CA SER A 94 -20.45 -1.56 1.52
C SER A 94 -20.33 -0.42 2.53
N ASP A 95 -19.16 0.21 2.60
CA ASP A 95 -18.96 1.49 3.27
C ASP A 95 -18.49 2.54 2.25
N GLY A 96 -19.38 3.49 1.93
CA GLY A 96 -19.14 4.50 0.90
C GLY A 96 -17.96 5.42 1.21
N LEU A 97 -17.67 5.68 2.50
CA LEU A 97 -16.56 6.55 2.88
C LEU A 97 -15.21 5.86 2.64
N SER A 98 -15.02 4.64 3.17
CA SER A 98 -13.79 3.88 2.94
C SER A 98 -13.59 3.51 1.47
N HIS A 99 -14.67 3.27 0.72
CA HIS A 99 -14.59 3.05 -0.72
C HIS A 99 -14.08 4.28 -1.48
N ALA A 100 -14.63 5.47 -1.19
CA ALA A 100 -14.16 6.71 -1.80
C ALA A 100 -12.69 7.01 -1.47
N GLN A 101 -12.26 6.75 -0.22
CA GLN A 101 -10.86 6.90 0.18
C GLN A 101 -9.94 5.93 -0.58
N MET A 102 -10.34 4.66 -0.72
CA MET A 102 -9.56 3.67 -1.47
C MET A 102 -9.45 4.05 -2.95
N LEU A 103 -10.53 4.55 -3.56
CA LEU A 103 -10.51 5.04 -4.94
C LEU A 103 -9.59 6.25 -5.12
N SER A 104 -9.63 7.22 -4.21
CA SER A 104 -8.72 8.38 -4.23
C SER A 104 -7.27 7.92 -4.13
N PHE A 105 -6.97 7.01 -3.21
CA PHE A 105 -5.63 6.45 -3.04
C PHE A 105 -5.15 5.74 -4.31
N MET A 106 -5.99 4.93 -4.95
CA MET A 106 -5.66 4.27 -6.22
C MET A 106 -5.43 5.28 -7.36
N ALA A 107 -6.22 6.36 -7.40
CA ALA A 107 -6.05 7.43 -8.39
C ALA A 107 -4.71 8.16 -8.20
N ASP A 108 -4.31 8.43 -6.95
CA ASP A 108 -3.07 9.14 -6.61
C ASP A 108 -1.80 8.31 -6.91
N LEU A 109 -1.89 6.97 -6.89
CA LEU A 109 -0.76 6.10 -7.24
C LEU A 109 -0.35 6.21 -8.72
N GLY A 110 -1.29 6.49 -9.62
CA GLY A 110 -1.02 6.60 -11.06
C GLY A 110 0.02 7.69 -11.37
N PRO A 111 -0.20 8.95 -10.95
CA PRO A 111 0.77 10.03 -11.09
C PRO A 111 2.11 9.74 -10.41
N ILE A 112 2.11 9.17 -9.20
CA ILE A 112 3.36 8.82 -8.49
C ILE A 112 4.16 7.79 -9.29
N TYR A 113 3.51 6.75 -9.80
CA TYR A 113 4.16 5.74 -10.64
C TYR A 113 4.66 6.32 -11.96
N GLY A 114 3.90 7.23 -12.57
CA GLY A 114 4.30 7.95 -13.78
C GLY A 114 5.56 8.79 -13.57
N ILE A 115 5.60 9.59 -12.49
CA ILE A 115 6.79 10.37 -12.09
C ILE A 115 7.97 9.44 -11.85
N TRP A 116 7.77 8.37 -11.09
CA TRP A 116 8.83 7.40 -10.80
C TRP A 116 9.38 6.76 -12.08
N LEU A 117 8.52 6.41 -13.04
CA LEU A 117 8.91 5.82 -14.31
C LEU A 117 9.70 6.82 -15.17
N LEU A 118 9.23 8.06 -15.29
CA LEU A 118 9.94 9.13 -16.00
C LEU A 118 11.30 9.44 -15.37
N GLU A 119 11.37 9.53 -14.05
CA GLU A 119 12.62 9.78 -13.31
C GLU A 119 13.59 8.60 -13.38
N SER A 120 13.08 7.36 -13.43
CA SER A 120 13.91 6.17 -13.62
C SER A 120 14.59 6.17 -15.00
N GLY A 121 13.88 6.66 -16.04
CA GLY A 121 14.44 6.85 -17.37
C GLY A 121 15.40 8.03 -17.47
N ARG A 122 15.12 9.14 -16.78
CA ARG A 122 15.96 10.35 -16.78
C ARG A 122 17.37 10.11 -16.21
N ARG A 123 17.52 9.20 -15.24
CA ARG A 123 18.86 8.79 -14.75
C ARG A 123 19.64 7.94 -15.75
N ALA A 124 18.98 7.31 -16.72
CA ALA A 124 19.65 6.61 -17.82
C ALA A 124 20.17 7.59 -18.89
N HIS A 125 19.51 8.75 -19.07
CA HIS A 125 19.95 9.88 -19.90
C HIS A 125 20.76 10.92 -19.09
N SER A 126 21.74 10.42 -18.32
CA SER A 126 22.57 11.21 -17.42
C SER A 126 23.57 12.10 -18.19
N TRP A 127 23.39 13.43 -18.10
CA TRP A 127 24.32 14.51 -18.44
C TRP A 127 24.83 14.65 -19.89
N VAL A 128 24.76 13.61 -20.73
CA VAL A 128 25.29 13.64 -22.10
C VAL A 128 24.43 14.50 -23.04
N GLU A 129 23.10 14.53 -22.85
CA GLU A 129 22.19 15.36 -23.68
C GLU A 129 22.08 16.82 -23.24
N ILE A 130 22.51 17.17 -22.02
CA ILE A 130 22.44 18.56 -21.53
C ILE A 130 23.69 19.37 -21.96
N LEU A 131 24.76 18.67 -22.38
CA LEU A 131 26.06 19.25 -22.78
C LEU A 131 26.32 19.19 -24.29
N LEU A 132 25.35 18.71 -25.09
CA LEU A 132 25.37 18.73 -26.56
C LEU A 132 24.38 19.78 -27.08
#